data_AF-A0A7X7FVF2-F1
#
_entry.id   AF-A0A7X7FVF2-F1
#
_cell.length_a   1.000
_cell.length_b   1.000
_cell.length_c   1.000
_cell.angle_alpha   90.00
_cell.angle_beta   90.00
_cell.angle_gamma   90.00
#
_symmetry.space_group_name_H-M   'P 1'
#
loop_
_entity.id
_entity.type
_entity.pdbx_description
1 polymer ?
#
loop_
_entity_poly.entity_id
_entity_poly.type
_entity_poly.pdbx_seq_one_letter_code
_entity_poly.pdbx_strand_id
1 'polypeptide(L)'
;MKRSETLHIIHLMSWSPTDENPTLGNFCLRHIQTVSDQSDSLVLNVQRVNYSIKNIEINLQNVDNYRQLNINIKDCITYGKTINKLVNAYRMFKAYNYGLRYIKKHLFRPDLVHLHVALPAGKIALYWKYRYGLSYVLSEHWSIYL
;
A
#
# COMPACT_ATOMS: atom_id res chain seq x y z
N MET A 1 18.88 -3.65 29.37
CA MET A 1 18.48 -3.21 28.03
C MET A 1 17.00 -3.55 27.84
N LYS A 2 16.11 -2.56 27.76
CA LYS A 2 14.71 -2.82 27.37
C LYS A 2 14.74 -3.38 25.95
N ARG A 3 14.16 -4.56 25.75
CA ARG A 3 13.84 -5.07 24.41
C ARG A 3 12.95 -3.99 23.78
N SER A 4 13.46 -3.26 22.80
CA SER A 4 12.62 -2.35 22.01
C SER A 4 11.49 -3.20 21.45
N GLU A 5 10.24 -2.86 21.74
CA GLU A 5 9.11 -3.50 21.08
C GLU A 5 9.31 -3.35 19.56
N THR A 6 9.23 -4.46 18.84
CA THR A 6 9.39 -4.44 17.38
C THR A 6 8.24 -3.62 16.81
N LEU A 7 8.56 -2.51 16.15
CA LEU A 7 7.55 -1.64 15.55
C LEU A 7 6.85 -2.37 14.39
N HIS A 8 5.53 -2.27 14.36
CA HIS A 8 4.72 -2.81 13.27
C HIS A 8 4.37 -1.72 12.26
N ILE A 9 4.96 -1.79 11.07
CA ILE A 9 4.89 -0.71 10.07
C ILE A 9 4.10 -1.17 8.84
N ILE A 10 3.12 -0.36 8.42
CA ILE A 10 2.48 -0.52 7.10
C ILE A 10 3.15 0.43 6.13
N HIS A 11 3.73 -0.11 5.06
CA HIS A 11 4.25 0.67 3.95
C HIS A 11 3.17 0.86 2.89
N LEU A 12 2.93 2.12 2.53
CA LEU A 12 2.12 2.50 1.38
C LEU A 12 3.04 3.05 0.30
N MET A 13 2.92 2.51 -0.91
CA MET A 13 3.65 3.02 -2.06
C MET A 13 2.66 3.57 -3.07
N SER A 14 2.94 4.77 -3.57
CA SER A 14 2.19 5.36 -4.67
C SER A 14 2.40 4.60 -5.99
N TRP A 15 3.54 3.92 -6.10
CA TRP A 15 3.93 3.10 -7.24
C TRP A 15 4.55 1.80 -6.71
N SER A 16 4.05 0.67 -7.19
CA SER A 16 4.57 -0.66 -6.90
C SER A 16 4.94 -1.34 -8.22
N PRO A 17 5.86 -2.31 -8.22
CA PRO A 17 6.09 -3.12 -9.41
C PRO A 17 4.79 -3.73 -9.92
N THR A 18 4.61 -3.68 -11.22
CA THR A 18 3.53 -4.36 -11.94
C THR A 18 4.14 -5.26 -13.01
N ASP A 19 3.37 -6.21 -13.53
CA ASP A 19 3.84 -7.08 -14.63
C ASP A 19 4.28 -6.26 -15.86
N GLU A 20 3.62 -5.13 -16.11
CA GLU A 20 3.93 -4.20 -17.21
C GLU A 20 5.18 -3.34 -16.94
N ASN A 21 5.44 -3.00 -15.67
CA ASN A 21 6.60 -2.21 -15.28
C ASN A 21 7.20 -2.75 -13.98
N PRO A 22 8.04 -3.80 -14.07
CA PRO A 22 8.60 -4.46 -12.89
C PRO A 22 9.63 -3.60 -12.16
N THR A 23 10.15 -2.56 -12.81
CA THR A 23 11.14 -1.66 -12.21
C THR A 23 10.52 -0.52 -11.39
N LEU A 24 9.22 -0.29 -11.53
CA LEU A 24 8.52 0.79 -10.89
C LEU A 24 8.54 0.62 -9.36
N GLY A 25 9.00 1.62 -8.63
CA GLY A 25 9.03 1.56 -7.16
C GLY A 25 10.12 0.66 -6.58
N ASN A 26 11.09 0.16 -7.37
CA ASN A 26 12.21 -0.65 -6.87
C ASN A 26 13.01 0.06 -5.76
N PHE A 27 13.17 1.38 -5.85
CA PHE A 27 13.80 2.16 -4.78
C PHE A 27 13.01 2.05 -3.47
N CYS A 28 11.68 2.15 -3.54
CA CYS A 28 10.82 2.04 -2.37
C CYS A 28 10.93 0.64 -1.75
N LEU A 29 10.92 -0.41 -2.58
CA LEU A 29 11.08 -1.79 -2.09
C LEU A 29 12.42 -2.02 -1.40
N ARG A 30 13.53 -1.54 -1.97
CA ARG A 30 14.85 -1.64 -1.34
C ARG A 30 14.91 -0.90 -0.01
N HIS A 31 14.33 0.30 0.04
CA HIS A 31 14.24 1.08 1.28
C HIS A 31 13.41 0.33 2.33
N ILE A 32 12.25 -0.22 1.94
CA ILE A 32 11.41 -1.03 2.83
C ILE A 32 12.17 -2.24 3.34
N GLN A 33 12.89 -2.95 2.47
CA GLN A 33 13.72 -4.09 2.85
C GLN A 33 14.73 -3.70 3.95
N THR A 34 15.42 -2.57 3.81
CA THR A 34 16.35 -2.08 4.85
C THR A 34 15.64 -1.73 6.17
N VAL A 35 14.46 -1.11 6.12
CA VAL A 35 13.67 -0.79 7.33
C VAL A 35 13.17 -2.06 8.03
N SER A 36 12.91 -3.11 7.25
CA SER A 36 12.37 -4.39 7.74
C SER A 36 13.37 -5.22 8.53
N ASP A 37 14.66 -4.90 8.46
CA ASP A 37 15.68 -5.53 9.32
C ASP A 37 15.51 -5.16 10.81
N GLN A 38 14.79 -4.06 11.11
CA GLN A 38 14.62 -3.52 12.45
C GLN A 38 13.13 -3.41 12.86
N SER A 39 12.20 -3.82 12.01
CA SER A 39 10.77 -3.64 12.23
C SER A 39 9.94 -4.74 11.54
N ASP A 40 8.75 -5.03 12.06
CA ASP A 40 7.82 -5.93 11.42
C ASP A 40 7.03 -5.17 10.35
N SER A 41 7.52 -5.27 9.12
CA SER A 41 7.08 -4.45 8.00
C SER A 41 6.16 -5.19 7.06
N LEU A 42 5.09 -4.50 6.65
CA LEU A 42 4.14 -4.98 5.64
C LEU A 42 3.86 -3.93 4.57
N VAL A 43 4.10 -4.29 3.32
CA VAL A 43 3.72 -3.52 2.14
C VAL A 43 2.26 -3.80 1.80
N LEU A 44 1.42 -2.77 1.81
CA LEU A 44 0.07 -2.86 1.28
C LEU A 44 0.02 -2.27 -0.12
N ASN A 45 -0.11 -3.15 -1.11
CA ASN A 45 -0.28 -2.77 -2.50
C ASN A 45 -1.73 -3.01 -2.94
N VAL A 46 -2.33 -2.02 -3.58
CA VAL A 46 -3.68 -2.10 -4.13
C VAL A 46 -3.61 -1.74 -5.60
N GLN A 47 -3.97 -2.68 -6.47
CA GLN A 47 -3.89 -2.49 -7.91
C GLN A 47 -5.22 -2.80 -8.60
N ARG A 48 -5.48 -2.08 -9.69
CA ARG A 48 -6.62 -2.34 -10.57
C ARG A 48 -6.16 -3.30 -11.67
N VAL A 49 -6.96 -4.33 -11.91
CA VAL A 49 -6.69 -5.33 -12.95
C VAL A 49 -7.82 -5.33 -13.98
N ASN A 50 -7.46 -5.58 -15.24
CA ASN A 50 -8.38 -5.57 -16.37
C ASN A 50 -8.89 -6.99 -16.76
N TYR A 51 -8.41 -8.04 -16.09
CA TYR A 51 -8.91 -9.40 -16.28
C TYR A 51 -10.08 -9.72 -15.33
N SER A 52 -10.83 -10.78 -15.67
CA SER A 52 -12.04 -11.18 -14.94
C SER A 52 -11.72 -11.74 -13.55
N ILE A 53 -11.77 -10.87 -12.54
CA ILE A 53 -11.78 -11.27 -11.13
C ILE A 53 -13.21 -11.20 -10.56
N LYS A 54 -13.56 -12.14 -9.67
CA LYS A 54 -14.92 -12.23 -9.12
C LYS A 54 -15.33 -10.97 -8.34
N ASN A 55 -14.43 -10.34 -7.57
CA ASN A 55 -14.65 -9.03 -6.93
C ASN A 55 -13.37 -8.41 -6.35
N ILE A 56 -12.65 -9.13 -5.49
CA ILE A 56 -11.37 -8.73 -4.88
C ILE A 56 -10.51 -9.99 -4.74
N GLU A 57 -9.27 -9.95 -5.20
CA GLU A 57 -8.27 -11.00 -4.92
C GLU A 57 -7.26 -10.45 -3.92
N ILE A 58 -6.86 -11.31 -2.98
CA ILE A 58 -5.89 -10.96 -1.94
C ILE A 58 -4.77 -11.99 -2.03
N ASN A 59 -3.55 -11.51 -2.16
CA ASN A 59 -2.36 -12.35 -2.13
C ASN A 59 -1.42 -11.81 -1.05
N LEU A 60 -1.14 -12.64 -0.04
CA LEU A 60 -0.14 -12.35 0.97
C LEU A 60 1.10 -13.18 0.65
N GLN A 61 2.22 -12.51 0.45
CA GLN A 61 3.50 -13.12 0.16
C GLN A 61 4.55 -12.63 1.17
N ASN A 62 5.48 -13.51 1.53
CA ASN A 62 6.67 -13.14 2.29
C ASN A 62 7.79 -12.83 1.28
N VAL A 63 8.40 -11.66 1.37
CA VAL A 63 9.51 -11.24 0.52
C VAL A 63 10.69 -10.93 1.42
N ASP A 64 11.68 -11.81 1.43
CA ASP A 64 12.86 -11.74 2.27
C ASP A 64 12.52 -11.51 3.76
N ASN A 65 12.66 -10.26 4.22
CA ASN A 65 12.46 -9.83 5.61
C ASN A 65 11.18 -9.00 5.81
N TYR A 66 10.34 -8.82 4.78
CA TYR A 66 9.05 -8.12 4.88
C TYR A 66 7.90 -8.93 4.30
N ARG A 67 6.68 -8.49 4.58
CA ARG A 67 5.46 -9.08 4.02
C ARG A 67 4.85 -8.16 3.00
N GLN A 68 4.25 -8.72 1.95
CA GLN A 68 3.54 -7.95 0.94
C GLN A 68 2.13 -8.48 0.79
N LEU A 69 1.16 -7.58 0.97
CA LEU A 69 -0.25 -7.80 0.80
C LEU A 69 -0.70 -7.10 -0.48
N ASN A 70 -0.89 -7.87 -1.54
CA ASN A 70 -1.41 -7.41 -2.82
C ASN A 70 -2.92 -7.60 -2.86
N ILE A 71 -3.66 -6.51 -3.13
CA ILE A 71 -5.12 -6.52 -3.28
C ILE A 71 -5.45 -6.09 -4.71
N ASN A 72 -6.01 -7.01 -5.49
CA ASN A 72 -6.44 -6.74 -6.86
C ASN A 72 -7.93 -6.44 -6.88
N ILE A 73 -8.30 -5.33 -7.54
CA ILE A 73 -9.69 -4.93 -7.73
C ILE A 73 -10.02 -4.76 -9.21
N LYS A 74 -11.27 -5.05 -9.58
CA LYS A 74 -11.71 -5.00 -10.97
C LYS A 74 -11.80 -3.56 -11.45
N ASP A 75 -11.20 -3.27 -12.60
CA ASP A 75 -11.32 -1.96 -13.22
C ASP A 75 -12.75 -1.69 -13.72
N CYS A 76 -13.23 -0.45 -13.56
CA CYS A 76 -14.53 -0.03 -14.08
C CYS A 76 -14.37 0.68 -15.42
N ILE A 77 -14.88 0.06 -16.49
CA ILE A 77 -14.86 0.61 -17.86
C ILE A 77 -16.25 0.90 -18.43
N THR A 78 -17.31 0.72 -17.65
CA THR A 78 -18.71 0.60 -18.12
C THR A 78 -19.43 1.92 -18.38
N TYR A 79 -19.16 2.99 -17.64
CA TYR A 79 -20.06 4.17 -17.56
C TYR A 79 -19.51 5.45 -18.22
N GLY A 80 -18.40 5.35 -18.97
CA GLY A 80 -17.70 6.49 -19.59
C GLY A 80 -16.56 7.08 -18.73
N LYS A 81 -15.60 7.75 -19.37
CA LYS A 81 -14.27 8.10 -18.79
C LYS A 81 -14.35 8.81 -17.42
N THR A 82 -15.23 9.80 -17.28
CA THR A 82 -15.34 10.61 -16.04
C THR A 82 -15.94 9.82 -14.88
N ILE A 83 -17.04 9.11 -15.14
CA ILE A 83 -17.73 8.31 -14.12
C ILE A 83 -16.84 7.14 -13.71
N ASN A 84 -16.20 6.47 -14.67
CA ASN A 84 -15.25 5.39 -14.43
C ASN A 84 -14.11 5.85 -13.49
N LYS A 85 -13.55 7.05 -13.71
CA LYS A 85 -12.49 7.61 -12.85
C LYS A 85 -12.95 7.77 -11.40
N LEU A 86 -14.16 8.29 -11.18
CA LEU A 86 -14.73 8.45 -9.83
C LEU A 86 -15.02 7.11 -9.17
N VAL A 87 -15.65 6.18 -9.89
CA VAL A 87 -15.93 4.82 -9.39
C VAL A 87 -14.63 4.11 -9.02
N ASN A 88 -13.60 4.21 -9.86
CA ASN A 88 -12.29 3.61 -9.60
C ASN A 88 -11.59 4.24 -8.41
N ALA A 89 -11.65 5.57 -8.25
CA ALA A 89 -11.10 6.24 -7.07
C ALA A 89 -11.79 5.77 -5.78
N TYR A 90 -13.13 5.65 -5.80
CA TYR A 90 -13.89 5.11 -4.66
C TYR A 90 -13.55 3.64 -4.38
N ARG A 91 -13.44 2.80 -5.40
CA ARG A 91 -13.05 1.38 -5.25
C ARG A 91 -11.65 1.24 -4.67
N MET A 92 -10.68 2.02 -5.15
CA MET A 92 -9.32 2.08 -4.59
C MET A 92 -9.36 2.45 -3.10
N PHE A 93 -10.08 3.52 -2.74
CA PHE A 93 -10.25 3.94 -1.36
C PHE A 93 -10.87 2.84 -0.48
N LYS A 94 -11.91 2.18 -0.98
CA LYS A 94 -12.56 1.05 -0.29
C LYS A 94 -11.61 -0.14 -0.11
N ALA A 95 -10.79 -0.44 -1.12
CA ALA A 95 -9.82 -1.52 -1.11
C ALA A 95 -8.69 -1.30 -0.10
N TYR A 96 -8.11 -0.09 -0.04
CA TYR A 96 -7.14 0.26 0.99
C TYR A 96 -7.71 0.10 2.40
N ASN A 97 -8.90 0.62 2.65
CA ASN A 97 -9.57 0.48 3.95
C ASN A 97 -9.94 -0.96 4.28
N TYR A 98 -10.23 -1.78 3.26
CA TYR A 98 -10.38 -3.21 3.43
C TYR A 98 -9.04 -3.86 3.81
N GLY A 99 -7.94 -3.53 3.13
CA GLY A 99 -6.60 -3.99 3.45
C GLY A 99 -6.18 -3.65 4.88
N LEU A 100 -6.39 -2.42 5.34
CA LEU A 100 -6.12 -2.04 6.73
C LEU A 100 -6.89 -2.90 7.75
N ARG A 101 -8.17 -3.18 7.47
CA ARG A 101 -8.98 -4.05 8.33
C ARG A 101 -8.48 -5.49 8.32
N TYR A 102 -8.08 -6.00 7.15
CA TYR A 102 -7.51 -7.33 7.01
C TYR A 102 -6.21 -7.45 7.82
N ILE A 103 -5.29 -6.49 7.69
CA ILE A 103 -4.03 -6.43 8.45
C ILE A 103 -4.31 -6.43 9.95
N LYS A 104 -5.19 -5.54 10.42
CA LYS A 104 -5.57 -5.44 11.85
C LYS A 104 -6.17 -6.71 12.43
N LYS A 105 -6.87 -7.50 11.59
CA LYS A 105 -7.57 -8.72 12.03
C LYS A 105 -6.69 -9.96 11.99
N HIS A 106 -5.82 -10.08 10.98
CA HIS A 106 -5.12 -11.33 10.68
C HIS A 106 -3.60 -11.26 10.89
N LEU A 107 -3.00 -10.07 10.96
CA LEU A 107 -1.55 -9.91 10.95
C LEU A 107 -1.05 -9.19 12.19
N PHE A 108 -1.33 -7.89 12.32
CA PHE A 108 -0.89 -7.07 13.46
C PHE A 108 -1.66 -5.76 13.56
N ARG A 109 -1.53 -5.08 14.71
CA ARG A 109 -2.00 -3.70 14.87
C ARG A 109 -0.86 -2.75 14.48
N PRO A 110 -1.01 -1.93 13.44
CA PRO A 110 0.06 -1.05 12.98
C PRO A 110 0.29 0.10 13.95
N ASP A 111 1.55 0.36 14.25
CA ASP A 111 2.00 1.51 15.04
C ASP A 111 2.20 2.75 14.16
N LEU A 112 2.65 2.52 12.91
CA LEU A 112 3.01 3.58 11.97
C LEU A 112 2.65 3.20 10.53
N VAL A 113 2.34 4.21 9.73
CA VAL A 113 2.30 4.11 8.28
C VAL A 113 3.51 4.80 7.67
N HIS A 114 4.30 4.10 6.87
CA HIS A 114 5.40 4.72 6.13
C HIS A 114 5.00 4.87 4.66
N LEU A 115 4.73 6.10 4.28
CA LEU A 115 4.28 6.49 2.95
C LEU A 115 5.49 6.79 2.06
N HIS A 116 5.60 6.08 0.96
CA HIS A 116 6.60 6.28 -0.08
C HIS A 116 5.96 6.97 -1.29
N VAL A 117 6.40 8.21 -1.52
CA VAL A 117 5.86 9.18 -2.47
C VAL A 117 4.43 9.61 -2.15
N ALA A 118 4.17 10.91 -1.99
CA ALA A 118 2.93 11.40 -1.39
C ALA A 118 1.68 11.12 -2.20
N LEU A 119 1.73 11.11 -3.53
CA LEU A 119 0.55 10.93 -4.36
C LEU A 119 0.70 9.73 -5.30
N PRO A 120 -0.34 8.89 -5.45
CA PRO A 120 -1.70 9.06 -4.89
C PRO A 120 -1.91 8.53 -3.45
N ALA A 121 -1.00 7.72 -2.90
CA ALA A 121 -1.26 6.96 -1.67
C ALA A 121 -1.40 7.82 -0.40
N GLY A 122 -0.88 9.04 -0.39
CA GLY A 122 -0.94 9.94 0.77
C GLY A 122 -2.34 10.42 1.12
N LYS A 123 -3.29 10.42 0.19
CA LYS A 123 -4.71 10.67 0.52
C LYS A 123 -5.25 9.60 1.48
N ILE A 124 -4.80 8.36 1.31
CA ILE A 124 -5.17 7.24 2.18
C ILE A 124 -4.50 7.38 3.54
N ALA A 125 -3.18 7.66 3.57
CA ALA A 125 -2.44 7.85 4.81
C ALA A 125 -3.03 9.00 5.65
N LEU A 126 -3.35 10.13 5.01
CA LEU A 126 -3.97 11.28 5.67
C LEU A 126 -5.36 10.92 6.22
N TYR A 127 -6.19 10.22 5.43
CA TYR A 127 -7.47 9.73 5.91
C TYR A 127 -7.31 8.81 7.13
N TRP A 128 -6.34 7.89 7.12
CA TRP A 128 -6.08 7.00 8.24
C TRP A 128 -5.58 7.71 9.50
N LYS A 129 -4.79 8.77 9.34
CA LYS A 129 -4.39 9.65 10.44
C LYS A 129 -5.62 10.24 11.13
N TYR A 130 -6.50 10.90 10.38
CA TYR A 130 -7.68 11.54 10.96
C TYR A 130 -8.72 10.55 11.48
N ARG A 131 -8.96 9.45 10.76
CA ARG A 131 -10.03 8.49 11.10
C ARG A 131 -9.62 7.48 12.17
N TYR A 132 -8.36 7.05 12.18
CA TYR A 132 -7.87 5.94 13.00
C TYR A 132 -6.73 6.33 13.93
N GLY A 133 -6.27 7.60 13.92
CA GLY A 133 -5.14 8.04 14.74
C GLY A 133 -3.79 7.48 14.31
N LEU A 134 -3.69 6.93 13.09
CA LEU A 134 -2.45 6.32 12.60
C LEU A 134 -1.48 7.41 12.13
N SER A 135 -0.41 7.60 12.89
CA SER A 135 0.71 8.45 12.48
C SER A 135 1.32 7.92 11.18
N TYR A 136 1.83 8.83 10.35
CA TYR A 136 2.57 8.44 9.15
C TYR A 136 3.84 9.25 8.96
N VAL A 137 4.87 8.59 8.41
CA VAL A 137 6.10 9.20 7.92
C VAL A 137 6.06 9.22 6.40
N LEU A 138 6.43 10.33 5.79
CA LEU A 138 6.50 10.49 4.33
C LEU A 138 7.97 10.48 3.89
N SER A 139 8.29 9.60 2.94
CA SER A 139 9.55 9.63 2.19
C SER A 139 9.25 10.02 0.75
N GLU A 140 9.76 11.19 0.37
CA GLU A 140 9.69 11.69 -1.00
C GLU A 140 10.95 11.36 -1.77
N HIS A 141 10.77 10.82 -2.97
CA HIS A 141 11.86 10.57 -3.91
C HIS A 141 11.45 11.23 -5.23
N TRP A 142 12.01 12.40 -5.50
CA TRP A 142 11.83 13.11 -6.77
C TRP A 142 12.81 12.54 -7.80
N SER A 143 12.29 12.01 -8.91
CA SER A 143 13.07 11.55 -10.06
C SER A 143 13.31 12.65 -11.11
N ILE A 144 13.12 13.94 -10.78
CA ILE A 144 13.19 15.04 -11.76
C ILE A 144 14.60 15.36 -12.28
N TYR A 145 15.63 14.72 -11.73
CA TYR A 145 17.00 14.81 -12.24
C TYR A 145 17.36 13.53 -12.96
N LEU A 146 17.02 13.47 -14.26
CA LEU A 146 17.71 12.70 -15.28
C LEU A 146 17.97 13.62 -16.48
#